data_AF-A0A822L7S6-F1
#
_entry.id   AF-A0A822L7S6-F1
#
_cell.length_a   1.000
_cell.length_b   1.000
_cell.length_c   1.000
_cell.angle_alpha   90.00
_cell.angle_beta   90.00
_cell.angle_gamma   90.00
#
_symmetry.space_group_name_H-M   'P 1'
#
loop_
_entity.id
_entity.type
_entity.pdbx_description
1 polymer ?
#
loop_
_entity_poly.entity_id
_entity_poly.type
_entity_poly.pdbx_seq_one_letter_code
_entity_poly.pdbx_strand_id
1 'polypeptide(L)'
;MVSNLFDLGKVPLVQGTGREAALNHFTTEHRDLLFTRINHLQTTFGSQVKIMTLDFWDSFNQLQANPARFGFSNLTEPCLVTNPVVSVCSDPDSYFFWDQLHPSTAGQRAIAAVAQSSLQSTPEPATGGAIFFVSALAFIGRMIRKNP
;
A
#
# COMPACT_ATOMS: atom_id res chain seq x y z
N MET A 1 -9.14 4.63 -3.53
CA MET A 1 -7.78 4.77 -2.99
C MET A 1 -6.94 5.53 -4.00
N VAL A 2 -6.04 6.40 -3.54
CA VAL A 2 -5.11 7.17 -4.37
C VAL A 2 -3.70 6.90 -3.86
N SER A 3 -2.81 6.46 -4.75
CA SER A 3 -1.39 6.23 -4.43
C SER A 3 -0.56 7.42 -4.90
N ASN A 4 0.47 7.78 -4.15
CA ASN A 4 1.57 8.59 -4.67
C ASN A 4 2.56 7.71 -5.46
N LEU A 5 3.67 8.31 -5.89
CA LEU A 5 4.78 7.64 -6.56
C LEU A 5 5.81 7.14 -5.53
N PHE A 6 6.44 6.01 -5.82
CA PHE A 6 7.66 5.58 -5.14
C PHE A 6 8.85 6.43 -5.62
N ASP A 7 9.95 6.45 -4.85
CA ASP A 7 11.17 7.20 -5.17
C ASP A 7 11.75 6.83 -6.55
N LEU A 8 11.52 7.69 -7.55
CA LEU A 8 12.00 7.48 -8.91
C LEU A 8 13.52 7.60 -9.03
N GLY A 9 14.19 8.24 -8.08
CA GLY A 9 15.65 8.29 -8.04
C GLY A 9 16.30 6.98 -7.53
N LYS A 10 15.50 5.96 -7.21
CA LYS A 10 15.97 4.69 -6.64
C LYS A 10 15.56 3.47 -7.47
N VAL A 11 15.25 3.67 -8.76
CA VAL A 11 15.01 2.57 -9.71
C VAL A 11 16.30 2.21 -10.46
N PRO A 12 16.42 0.96 -10.97
CA PRO A 12 17.61 0.56 -11.71
C PRO A 12 17.91 1.47 -12.92
N LEU A 13 16.88 1.96 -13.62
CA LEU A 13 17.02 2.80 -14.82
C LEU A 13 17.86 4.06 -14.60
N VAL A 14 17.83 4.62 -13.39
CA VAL A 14 18.44 5.93 -13.10
C VAL A 14 19.75 5.82 -12.33
N GLN A 15 20.12 4.62 -11.91
CA GLN A 15 21.33 4.36 -11.15
C GLN A 15 22.58 4.72 -11.96
N GLY A 16 23.44 5.56 -11.39
CA GLY A 16 24.67 6.03 -12.02
C GLY A 16 24.46 7.09 -13.10
N THR A 17 23.24 7.62 -13.29
CA THR A 17 22.96 8.63 -14.31
C THR A 17 23.22 10.06 -13.86
N GLY A 18 23.39 10.30 -12.55
CA GLY A 18 23.50 11.63 -11.94
C GLY A 18 22.17 12.37 -11.81
N ARG A 19 21.04 11.72 -12.12
CA ARG A 19 19.67 12.29 -12.06
C ARG A 19 18.89 11.85 -10.82
N GLU A 20 19.46 10.99 -9.99
CA GLU A 20 18.82 10.36 -8.84
C GLU A 20 18.29 11.40 -7.86
N ALA A 21 19.11 12.39 -7.50
CA ALA A 21 18.73 13.45 -6.58
C ALA A 21 17.56 14.30 -7.10
N ALA A 22 17.60 14.66 -8.39
CA ALA A 22 16.53 15.46 -9.02
C ALA A 22 15.21 14.68 -9.06
N LEU A 23 15.25 13.39 -9.40
CA LEU A 23 14.05 12.54 -9.44
C LEU A 23 13.47 12.25 -8.04
N ASN A 24 14.32 12.06 -7.03
CA ASN A 24 13.87 11.95 -5.64
C ASN A 24 13.22 13.26 -5.17
N HIS A 25 13.80 14.42 -5.53
CA HIS A 25 13.21 15.72 -5.23
C HIS A 25 11.82 15.88 -5.85
N PHE A 26 11.67 15.63 -7.16
CA PHE A 26 10.36 15.70 -7.82
C PHE A 26 9.34 14.71 -7.25
N THR A 27 9.79 13.51 -6.88
CA THR A 27 8.89 12.52 -6.25
C THR A 27 8.41 13.00 -4.88
N THR A 28 9.31 13.61 -4.09
CA THR A 28 8.97 14.18 -2.78
C THR A 28 7.99 15.35 -2.92
N GLU A 29 8.24 16.28 -3.84
CA GLU A 29 7.32 17.39 -4.11
C GLU A 29 5.95 16.90 -4.59
N HIS A 30 5.92 15.89 -5.47
CA HIS A 30 4.68 15.28 -5.94
C HIS A 30 3.87 14.69 -4.77
N ARG A 31 4.53 13.93 -3.89
CA ARG A 31 3.92 13.35 -2.68
C ARG A 31 3.27 14.44 -1.81
N ASP A 32 4.00 15.50 -1.52
CA ASP A 32 3.53 16.56 -0.61
C ASP A 32 2.37 17.36 -1.21
N LEU A 33 2.45 17.69 -2.52
CA LEU A 33 1.37 18.36 -3.24
C LEU A 33 0.13 17.46 -3.36
N LEU A 34 0.30 16.16 -3.61
CA LEU A 34 -0.81 15.22 -3.68
C LEU A 34 -1.54 15.14 -2.34
N PHE A 35 -0.82 15.00 -1.22
CA PHE A 35 -1.46 14.98 0.11
C PHE A 35 -2.13 16.30 0.45
N THR A 36 -1.53 17.43 0.08
CA THR A 36 -2.17 18.74 0.25
C THR A 36 -3.50 18.81 -0.49
N ARG A 37 -3.56 18.33 -1.74
CA ARG A 37 -4.79 18.32 -2.54
C ARG A 37 -5.82 17.32 -2.03
N ILE A 38 -5.40 16.13 -1.62
CA ILE A 38 -6.31 15.13 -1.04
C ILE A 38 -6.93 15.64 0.26
N ASN A 39 -6.14 16.25 1.15
CA ASN A 39 -6.65 16.84 2.38
C ASN A 39 -7.68 17.94 2.10
N HIS A 40 -7.42 18.80 1.11
CA HIS A 40 -8.37 19.81 0.68
C HIS A 40 -9.67 19.21 0.13
N LEU A 41 -9.61 18.13 -0.66
CA LEU A 41 -10.81 17.45 -1.15
C LEU A 41 -11.58 16.80 0.00
N GLN A 42 -10.89 16.18 0.94
CA GLN A 42 -11.51 15.54 2.11
C GLN A 42 -12.23 16.56 3.01
N THR A 43 -11.69 17.78 3.17
CA THR A 43 -12.39 18.86 3.89
C THR A 43 -13.56 19.44 3.10
N THR A 44 -13.41 19.56 1.76
CA THR A 44 -14.46 20.10 0.88
C THR A 44 -15.70 19.21 0.85
N PHE A 45 -15.52 17.89 0.74
CA PHE A 45 -16.61 16.93 0.60
C PHE A 45 -17.01 16.25 1.92
N GLY A 46 -16.21 16.42 2.98
CA GLY A 46 -16.51 15.86 4.30
C GLY A 46 -16.75 14.35 4.24
N SER A 47 -17.88 13.89 4.79
CA SER A 47 -18.27 12.49 4.81
C SER A 47 -18.89 11.98 3.50
N GLN A 48 -19.11 12.85 2.50
CA GLN A 48 -19.71 12.44 1.21
C GLN A 48 -18.75 11.59 0.38
N VAL A 49 -17.44 11.75 0.58
CA VAL A 49 -16.39 11.00 -0.11
C VAL A 49 -15.35 10.54 0.90
N LYS A 50 -15.06 9.23 0.92
CA LYS A 50 -13.93 8.67 1.68
C LYS A 50 -12.74 8.50 0.74
N ILE A 51 -11.75 9.38 0.84
CA ILE A 51 -10.50 9.26 0.07
C ILE A 51 -9.49 8.50 0.92
N MET A 52 -9.11 7.30 0.48
CA MET A 52 -8.04 6.52 1.10
C MET A 52 -6.74 6.76 0.36
N THR A 53 -5.65 6.96 1.09
CA THR A 53 -4.31 7.18 0.51
C THR A 53 -3.40 5.98 0.75
N LEU A 54 -2.58 5.67 -0.25
CA LEU A 54 -1.41 4.80 -0.09
C LEU A 54 -0.17 5.68 -0.24
N ASP A 55 0.59 5.83 0.85
CA ASP A 55 1.92 6.45 0.81
C ASP A 55 2.94 5.40 0.29
N PHE A 56 2.96 5.24 -1.03
CA PHE A 56 3.85 4.29 -1.67
C PHE A 56 5.31 4.74 -1.60
N TRP A 57 5.57 6.05 -1.62
CA TRP A 57 6.89 6.62 -1.31
C TRP A 57 7.45 6.09 0.01
N ASP A 58 6.68 6.22 1.10
CA ASP A 58 7.11 5.77 2.42
C ASP A 58 7.25 4.25 2.48
N SER A 59 6.26 3.53 1.92
CA SER A 59 6.27 2.07 1.87
C SER A 59 7.48 1.51 1.12
N PHE A 60 7.87 2.14 0.00
CA PHE A 60 9.04 1.74 -0.77
C PHE A 60 10.35 2.05 -0.03
N ASN A 61 10.41 3.17 0.70
CA ASN A 61 11.55 3.50 1.56
C ASN A 61 11.73 2.50 2.70
N GLN A 62 10.63 2.06 3.33
CA GLN A 62 10.67 1.00 4.34
C GLN A 62 11.13 -0.33 3.74
N LEU A 63 10.67 -0.65 2.53
CA LEU A 63 11.09 -1.84 1.79
C LEU A 63 12.61 -1.80 1.50
N GLN A 64 13.14 -0.66 1.09
CA GLN A 64 14.58 -0.49 0.89
C GLN A 64 15.40 -0.58 2.17
N ALA A 65 14.88 -0.06 3.29
CA ALA A 65 15.57 -0.13 4.57
C ALA A 65 15.65 -1.56 5.12
N ASN A 66 14.70 -2.44 4.76
CA ASN A 66 14.70 -3.84 5.22
C ASN A 66 14.07 -4.79 4.19
N PRO A 67 14.76 -5.10 3.08
CA PRO A 67 14.24 -5.95 1.99
C PRO A 67 13.85 -7.36 2.47
N ALA A 68 14.64 -7.93 3.38
CA ALA A 68 14.43 -9.29 3.88
C ALA A 68 13.07 -9.44 4.60
N ARG A 69 12.56 -8.38 5.24
CA ARG A 69 11.22 -8.37 5.84
C ARG A 69 10.10 -8.58 4.81
N PHE A 70 10.37 -8.23 3.55
CA PHE A 70 9.43 -8.37 2.44
C PHE A 70 9.75 -9.57 1.53
N GLY A 71 10.76 -10.38 1.89
CA GLY A 71 11.17 -11.56 1.12
C GLY A 71 12.10 -11.25 -0.07
N PHE A 72 12.65 -10.04 -0.17
CA PHE A 72 13.58 -9.69 -1.24
C PHE A 72 15.03 -9.79 -0.79
N SER A 73 15.90 -10.24 -1.70
CA SER A 73 17.35 -10.13 -1.57
C SER A 73 17.95 -9.13 -2.56
N ASN A 74 17.19 -8.72 -3.60
CA ASN A 74 17.65 -7.74 -4.57
C ASN A 74 16.58 -6.66 -4.85
N LEU A 75 16.97 -5.40 -4.69
CA LEU A 75 16.16 -4.22 -4.97
C LEU A 75 16.80 -3.25 -5.96
N THR A 76 18.00 -3.53 -6.47
CA THR A 76 18.77 -2.57 -7.27
C THR A 76 18.94 -3.03 -8.70
N GLU A 77 18.92 -4.34 -8.94
CA GLU A 77 19.09 -4.93 -10.26
C GLU A 77 17.76 -5.48 -10.80
N PRO A 78 17.51 -5.36 -12.11
CA PRO A 78 16.37 -6.00 -12.74
C PRO A 78 16.59 -7.52 -12.86
N CYS A 79 15.53 -8.31 -12.68
CA CYS A 79 15.60 -9.75 -12.95
C CYS A 79 15.66 -10.07 -14.45
N LEU A 80 14.93 -9.31 -15.28
CA LEU A 80 14.95 -9.34 -16.73
C LEU A 80 15.98 -8.35 -17.25
N VAL A 81 17.02 -8.88 -17.90
CA VAL A 81 18.00 -8.10 -18.66
C VAL A 81 17.74 -8.37 -20.15
N THR A 82 17.75 -7.33 -20.98
CA THR A 82 17.51 -7.44 -22.43
C THR A 82 18.71 -7.05 -23.29
N ASN A 83 19.77 -6.50 -22.68
CA ASN A 83 20.99 -6.05 -23.35
C ASN A 83 22.20 -6.45 -22.50
N PRO A 84 23.23 -7.13 -23.04
CA PRO A 84 23.41 -7.53 -24.45
C PRO A 84 22.60 -8.76 -24.89
N VAL A 85 22.08 -9.55 -23.96
CA VAL A 85 21.30 -10.75 -24.23
C VAL A 85 20.07 -10.77 -23.34
N VAL A 86 18.96 -11.32 -23.84
CA VAL A 86 17.76 -11.53 -23.05
C VAL A 86 17.99 -12.67 -22.06
N SER A 87 17.95 -12.37 -20.77
CA SER A 87 18.06 -13.36 -19.69
C SER A 87 17.17 -12.98 -18.52
N VAL A 88 16.69 -14.00 -17.81
CA VAL A 88 15.95 -13.85 -16.55
C VAL A 88 16.81 -14.41 -15.43
N CYS A 89 16.82 -13.74 -14.28
CA CYS A 89 17.52 -14.18 -13.08
C CYS A 89 17.02 -15.57 -12.61
N SER A 90 17.83 -16.29 -11.84
CA SER A 90 17.50 -17.66 -11.40
C SER A 90 16.35 -17.74 -10.39
N ASP A 91 16.08 -16.63 -9.68
CA ASP A 91 15.03 -16.54 -8.66
C ASP A 91 14.29 -15.20 -8.75
N PRO A 92 13.26 -15.10 -9.62
CA PRO A 92 12.49 -13.87 -9.80
C PRO A 92 11.70 -13.43 -8.57
N ASP A 93 11.41 -14.34 -7.63
CA ASP A 93 10.62 -14.04 -6.44
C ASP A 93 11.44 -13.29 -5.37
N SER A 94 12.78 -13.36 -5.40
CA SER A 94 13.65 -12.60 -4.50
C SER A 94 14.09 -11.23 -5.05
N TYR A 95 13.68 -10.90 -6.27
CA TYR A 95 13.93 -9.61 -6.92
C TYR A 95 12.69 -8.72 -6.87
N PHE A 96 12.84 -7.48 -6.41
CA PHE A 96 11.72 -6.52 -6.44
C PHE A 96 11.44 -6.00 -7.85
N PHE A 97 12.47 -5.80 -8.68
CA PHE A 97 12.33 -5.26 -10.03
C PHE A 97 12.33 -6.37 -11.09
N TRP A 98 11.34 -6.34 -11.98
CA TRP A 98 11.33 -7.17 -13.19
C TRP A 98 12.30 -6.61 -14.22
N ASP A 99 12.10 -5.37 -14.64
CA ASP A 99 12.99 -4.65 -15.55
C ASP A 99 13.56 -3.40 -14.87
N GLN A 100 14.14 -2.48 -15.64
CA GLN A 100 14.80 -1.30 -15.07
C GLN A 100 13.87 -0.33 -14.33
N LEU A 101 12.55 -0.51 -14.39
CA LEU A 101 11.57 0.39 -13.79
C LEU A 101 10.45 -0.33 -13.04
N HIS A 102 9.99 -1.46 -13.54
CA HIS A 102 8.75 -2.09 -13.08
C HIS A 102 8.98 -3.13 -11.98
N PRO A 103 8.14 -3.18 -10.95
CA PRO A 103 8.17 -4.26 -9.97
C PRO A 103 7.88 -5.63 -10.60
N SER A 104 8.53 -6.68 -10.10
CA SER A 104 8.28 -8.09 -10.40
C SER A 104 6.92 -8.55 -9.88
N THR A 105 6.51 -9.76 -10.22
CA THR A 105 5.29 -10.35 -9.63
C THR A 105 5.36 -10.40 -8.10
N ALA A 106 6.53 -10.72 -7.53
CA ALA A 106 6.73 -10.66 -6.08
C ALA A 106 6.66 -9.22 -5.55
N GLY A 107 7.28 -8.26 -6.25
CA GLY A 107 7.16 -6.83 -5.95
C GLY A 107 5.71 -6.34 -5.94
N GLN A 108 4.94 -6.68 -6.97
CA GLN A 108 3.51 -6.37 -7.07
C GLN A 108 2.70 -7.00 -5.92
N ARG A 109 3.02 -8.24 -5.53
CA ARG A 109 2.37 -8.89 -4.38
C ARG A 109 2.66 -8.17 -3.07
N ALA A 110 3.89 -7.70 -2.86
CA ALA A 110 4.25 -6.90 -1.69
C ALA A 110 3.50 -5.57 -1.65
N ILE A 111 3.42 -4.87 -2.80
CA ILE A 111 2.66 -3.61 -2.93
C ILE A 111 1.17 -3.84 -2.62
N ALA A 112 0.58 -4.91 -3.17
CA ALA A 112 -0.82 -5.27 -2.91
C ALA A 112 -1.08 -5.56 -1.43
N ALA A 113 -0.15 -6.24 -0.74
CA ALA A 113 -0.26 -6.51 0.70
C ALA A 113 -0.24 -5.23 1.54
N VAL A 114 0.62 -4.27 1.20
CA VAL A 114 0.65 -2.94 1.85
C VAL A 114 -0.64 -2.15 1.56
N ALA A 115 -1.11 -2.17 0.32
CA ALA A 115 -2.38 -1.55 -0.04
C ALA A 115 -3.54 -2.16 0.76
N GLN A 116 -3.61 -3.49 0.86
CA GLN A 116 -4.65 -4.19 1.60
C GLN A 116 -4.63 -3.87 3.10
N SER A 117 -3.46 -3.78 3.73
CA SER A 117 -3.37 -3.42 5.16
C SER A 117 -3.85 -2.00 5.43
N SER A 118 -3.67 -1.07 4.48
CA SER A 118 -4.22 0.29 4.59
C SER A 118 -5.75 0.34 4.53
N LEU A 119 -6.40 -0.69 3.96
CA LEU A 119 -7.86 -0.80 3.93
C LEU A 119 -8.45 -1.31 5.25
N GLN A 120 -7.73 -2.18 5.95
CA GLN A 120 -8.20 -2.85 7.18
C GLN A 120 -8.17 -1.95 8.43
N SER A 121 -7.48 -0.81 8.37
CA SER A 121 -7.44 0.18 9.46
C SER A 121 -8.73 0.98 9.63
N THR A 122 -9.70 0.83 8.70
CA THR A 122 -11.05 1.37 8.90
C THR A 122 -11.95 0.31 9.53
N PRO A 123 -12.45 0.50 10.77
CA PRO A 123 -13.42 -0.41 11.35
C PRO A 123 -14.61 -0.54 10.42
N GLU A 124 -15.02 -1.78 10.11
CA GLU A 124 -16.31 -1.98 9.48
C GLU A 124 -17.40 -1.38 10.39
N PRO A 125 -18.46 -0.76 9.83
CA PRO A 125 -19.61 -0.37 10.64
C PRO A 125 -20.07 -1.60 11.40
N ALA A 126 -19.98 -1.56 12.72
CA ALA A 126 -20.23 -2.72 13.56
C ALA A 126 -21.61 -3.29 13.25
N THR A 127 -21.65 -4.41 12.54
CA THR A 127 -22.85 -5.25 12.40
C THR A 127 -23.23 -5.89 13.75
N GLY A 128 -22.48 -5.60 14.81
CA GLY A 128 -22.74 -6.01 16.20
C GLY A 128 -23.99 -5.38 16.82
N GLY A 129 -24.55 -4.30 16.26
CA GLY A 129 -25.79 -3.70 16.79
C GLY A 129 -27.02 -4.60 16.67
N ALA A 130 -27.09 -5.49 15.67
CA ALA A 130 -28.26 -6.33 15.44
C ALA A 130 -28.36 -7.54 16.39
N ILE A 131 -27.23 -8.03 16.91
CA ILE A 131 -27.20 -9.26 17.72
C ILE A 131 -27.58 -8.99 19.19
N PHE A 132 -27.38 -7.77 19.70
CA PHE A 132 -27.73 -7.42 21.08
C PHE A 132 -29.24 -7.20 21.33
N PHE A 133 -30.03 -6.85 20.31
CA PHE A 133 -31.47 -6.66 20.50
C PHE A 133 -32.25 -7.97 20.61
N VAL A 134 -31.79 -9.04 19.94
CA VAL A 134 -32.49 -10.34 19.96
C VAL A 134 -32.33 -11.05 21.30
N SER A 135 -31.17 -10.93 21.94
CA SER A 135 -30.90 -11.52 23.26
C SER A 135 -31.62 -10.79 24.40
N ALA A 136 -31.79 -9.46 24.32
CA ALA A 136 -32.55 -8.69 25.29
C ALA A 136 -34.05 -9.02 25.28
N LEU A 137 -34.65 -9.19 24.09
CA LEU A 137 -36.07 -9.57 23.96
C LEU A 137 -36.34 -11.00 24.45
N ALA A 138 -35.41 -11.95 24.21
CA ALA A 138 -35.53 -13.32 24.70
C ALA A 138 -35.44 -13.40 26.24
N PHE A 139 -34.63 -12.54 26.88
CA PHE A 139 -34.54 -12.48 28.35
C PHE A 139 -35.79 -11.87 28.98
N ILE A 140 -36.34 -10.80 28.39
CA ILE A 140 -37.58 -10.16 28.88
C ILE A 140 -38.77 -11.12 28.76
N GLY A 141 -38.92 -11.83 27.63
CA GLY A 141 -39.97 -12.83 27.46
C GLY A 141 -39.89 -13.99 28.46
N ARG A 142 -38.67 -14.36 28.88
CA ARG A 142 -38.43 -15.43 29.87
C ARG A 142 -38.72 -14.99 31.31
N MET A 143 -38.60 -13.70 31.61
CA MET A 143 -38.95 -13.14 32.93
C MET A 143 -40.46 -12.93 33.09
N ILE A 144 -41.16 -12.49 32.04
CA ILE A 144 -42.63 -12.32 32.08
C ILE A 144 -43.35 -13.66 32.30
N ARG A 145 -42.78 -14.78 31.84
CA ARG A 145 -43.37 -16.12 32.01
C ARG A 145 -43.18 -16.73 33.41
N LYS A 146 -42.35 -16.14 34.28
CA LYS A 146 -42.00 -16.71 35.60
C LYS A 146 -42.69 -16.08 36.81
N ASN A 147 -43.53 -15.06 36.61
CA ASN A 147 -44.38 -14.50 37.66
C ASN A 147 -45.85 -14.84 37.37
N PRO A 148 -46.43 -15.88 38.01
CA PRO A 148 -47.88 -15.98 38.16
C PRO A 148 -48.42 -14.94 39.16
#